data_AF-A0A8X6LXE3-F1
#
_entry.id   AF-A0A8X6LXE3-F1
#
_cell.length_a   1.000
_cell.length_b   1.000
_cell.length_c   1.000
_cell.angle_alpha   90.00
_cell.angle_beta   90.00
_cell.angle_gamma   90.00
#
_symmetry.space_group_name_H-M   'P 1'
#
loop_
_entity.id
_entity.type
_entity.pdbx_description
1 polymer ?
#
loop_
_entity_poly.entity_id
_entity_poly.type
_entity_poly.pdbx_seq_one_letter_code
_entity_poly.pdbx_strand_id
1 'polypeptide(L)'
;MKDAKVGDVCLVHVKVNGLFKFILGCVYIHLVIANAEIKLFMFQSLLKYSKIIAKTIPDYDPDPNTQVMAVGDFNVNVSQDCSLPGFKLSEFNLSCFETS
;
A
#
# COMPACT_ATOMS: atom_id res chain seq x y z
N MET A 1 -0.76 18.09 15.67
CA MET A 1 -0.17 17.36 14.51
C MET A 1 -0.22 18.31 13.33
N LYS A 2 0.92 18.61 12.70
CA LYS A 2 0.90 19.31 11.41
C LYS A 2 0.49 18.28 10.37
N ASP A 3 -0.52 18.60 9.57
CA ASP A 3 -0.94 17.84 8.39
C ASP A 3 0.15 17.92 7.30
N ALA A 4 1.32 17.34 7.55
CA ALA A 4 2.24 17.04 6.48
C ALA A 4 1.56 15.95 5.64
N LYS A 5 1.10 16.31 4.44
CA LYS A 5 0.66 15.31 3.47
C LYS A 5 1.85 14.37 3.24
N VAL A 6 1.65 13.09 3.54
CA VAL A 6 2.64 12.03 3.27
C VAL A 6 2.77 11.80 1.77
N GLY A 7 1.65 11.86 1.07
CA GLY A 7 1.56 11.58 -0.36
C GLY A 7 0.13 11.34 -0.81
N ASP A 8 -0.02 10.78 -1.99
CA ASP A 8 -1.29 10.44 -2.62
C ASP A 8 -1.29 8.99 -3.12
N VAL A 9 -2.43 8.32 -2.98
CA VAL A 9 -2.68 6.96 -3.50
C VAL A 9 -3.96 6.99 -4.33
N CYS A 10 -3.88 6.59 -5.59
CA CYS A 10 -5.04 6.37 -6.44
C CYS A 10 -5.23 4.87 -6.67
N LEU A 11 -6.41 4.34 -6.36
CA LEU A 11 -6.75 2.93 -6.55
C LEU A 11 -7.77 2.77 -7.67
N VAL A 12 -7.50 1.87 -8.61
CA VAL A 12 -8.42 1.56 -9.72
C VAL A 12 -8.64 0.07 -9.86
N HIS A 13 -9.89 -0.32 -10.17
CA HIS A 13 -10.20 -1.70 -10.54
C HIS A 13 -9.72 -1.97 -11.97
N VAL A 14 -8.82 -2.92 -12.13
CA VAL A 14 -8.39 -3.38 -13.45
C VAL A 14 -9.30 -4.52 -13.89
N LYS A 15 -9.92 -4.36 -15.05
CA LYS A 15 -10.71 -5.38 -15.72
C LYS A 15 -10.09 -5.70 -17.07
N VAL A 16 -10.02 -6.98 -17.42
CA VAL A 16 -9.59 -7.47 -18.74
C VAL A 16 -10.75 -8.27 -19.32
N ASN A 17 -11.25 -7.84 -20.48
CA ASN A 17 -12.44 -8.41 -21.12
C ASN A 17 -13.66 -8.46 -20.18
N GLY A 18 -13.86 -7.39 -19.40
CA GLY A 18 -14.97 -7.27 -18.44
C GLY A 18 -14.78 -8.02 -17.12
N LEU A 19 -13.79 -8.91 -17.02
CA LEU A 19 -13.50 -9.68 -15.81
C LEU A 19 -12.51 -8.92 -14.91
N PHE A 20 -12.84 -8.81 -13.63
CA PHE A 20 -11.93 -8.26 -12.62
C PHE A 20 -10.64 -9.08 -12.54
N LYS A 21 -9.50 -8.39 -12.40
CA LYS A 21 -8.19 -9.02 -12.26
C LYS A 21 -7.51 -8.63 -10.95
N PHE A 22 -7.30 -7.34 -10.75
CA PHE A 22 -6.61 -6.81 -9.57
C PHE A 22 -6.91 -5.32 -9.38
N ILE A 23 -6.49 -4.77 -8.24
CA ILE A 23 -6.46 -3.33 -7.96
C ILE A 23 -5.08 -2.80 -8.35
N LEU A 24 -5.05 -1.79 -9.23
CA LEU A 24 -3.82 -1.03 -9.47
C LEU A 24 -3.82 0.21 -8.58
N GLY A 25 -2.78 0.34 -7.77
CA GLY A 25 -2.50 1.52 -6.96
C GLY A 25 -1.38 2.36 -7.58
N CYS A 26 -1.65 3.61 -7.91
CA CYS A 26 -0.61 4.59 -8.24
C CYS A 26 -0.28 5.39 -6.97
N VAL A 27 0.99 5.38 -6.55
CA VAL A 27 1.45 5.96 -5.28
C VAL A 27 2.49 7.05 -5.55
N TYR A 28 2.33 8.19 -4.90
CA TYR A 28 3.36 9.21 -4.79
C TYR A 28 3.58 9.52 -3.31
N ILE A 29 4.82 9.46 -2.84
CA ILE A 29 5.20 9.87 -1.47
C ILE A 29 6.13 11.07 -1.58
N HIS A 30 5.93 12.08 -0.73
CA HIS A 30 6.83 13.23 -0.69
C HIS A 30 8.24 12.84 -0.20
N LEU A 31 9.23 13.67 -0.55
CA LEU A 31 10.60 13.49 -0.07
C LEU A 31 10.70 13.65 1.45
N VAL A 32 11.64 12.93 2.07
CA VAL A 32 12.00 13.06 3.49
C VAL A 32 10.83 12.75 4.46
N ILE A 33 9.93 11.84 4.08
CA ILE A 33 8.90 11.33 4.99
C ILE A 33 9.45 10.17 5.82
N ALA A 34 9.14 10.15 7.12
CA ALA A 34 9.59 9.07 8.00
C ALA A 34 8.90 7.74 7.64
N ASN A 35 9.64 6.63 7.69
CA ASN A 35 9.09 5.32 7.34
C ASN A 35 7.87 4.90 8.15
N ALA A 36 7.75 5.33 9.41
CA ALA A 36 6.57 5.08 10.22
C ALA A 36 5.32 5.78 9.66
N GLU A 37 5.47 7.02 9.16
CA GLU A 37 4.38 7.77 8.53
C GLU A 37 3.99 7.15 7.19
N ILE A 38 4.97 6.68 6.40
CA ILE A 38 4.70 5.94 5.15
C ILE A 38 3.93 4.65 5.43
N LYS A 39 4.32 3.89 6.46
CA LYS A 39 3.61 2.65 6.84
C LYS A 39 2.17 2.93 7.24
N LEU A 40 1.93 3.95 8.07
CA LEU A 40 0.59 4.35 8.49
C LEU A 40 -0.26 4.82 7.30
N PHE A 41 0.31 5.64 6.43
CA PHE A 41 -0.34 6.13 5.21
C PHE A 41 -0.74 4.98 4.28
N MET A 42 0.16 4.04 4.02
CA MET A 42 -0.12 2.85 3.22
C MET A 42 -1.19 1.97 3.89
N PHE A 43 -1.13 1.83 5.21
CA PHE A 43 -2.10 1.05 5.96
C PHE A 43 -3.51 1.61 5.82
N GLN A 44 -3.65 2.92 6.00
CA GLN A 44 -4.94 3.62 5.85
C GLN A 44 -5.45 3.53 4.41
N SER A 45 -4.57 3.73 3.42
CA SER A 45 -4.95 3.71 2.00
C SER A 45 -5.37 2.32 1.49
N LEU A 46 -4.77 1.26 2.04
CA LEU A 46 -5.03 -0.12 1.66
C LEU A 46 -5.83 -0.89 2.70
N LEU A 47 -6.47 -0.20 3.65
CA LEU A 47 -7.14 -0.82 4.81
C LEU A 47 -8.12 -1.92 4.40
N LYS A 48 -8.86 -1.71 3.30
CA LYS A 48 -9.79 -2.70 2.75
C LYS A 48 -9.13 -4.04 2.39
N TYR A 49 -7.83 -4.05 2.11
CA TYR A 49 -7.08 -5.24 1.70
C TYR A 49 -6.14 -5.77 2.79
N SER A 50 -6.21 -5.21 4.01
CA SER A 50 -5.40 -5.63 5.15
C SER A 50 -5.87 -6.99 5.69
N LYS A 51 -4.91 -7.88 5.98
CA LYS A 51 -5.20 -9.15 6.66
C LYS A 51 -5.41 -8.97 8.17
N ILE A 52 -4.70 -8.01 8.77
CA ILE A 52 -4.80 -7.78 10.21
C ILE A 52 -6.14 -7.15 10.57
N ILE A 53 -6.65 -6.22 9.76
CA ILE A 53 -7.91 -5.53 10.09
C ILE A 53 -9.09 -6.49 10.19
N ALA A 54 -9.09 -7.56 9.38
CA ALA A 54 -10.08 -8.64 9.44
C ALA A 54 -10.15 -9.32 10.81
N LYS A 55 -9.03 -9.36 11.53
CA LYS A 55 -8.93 -9.94 12.88
C LYS A 55 -9.21 -8.91 13.96
N THR A 56 -8.90 -7.65 13.71
CA THR A 56 -8.97 -6.57 14.70
C THR A 56 -10.38 -5.97 14.81
N ILE A 57 -11.11 -5.85 13.70
CA ILE A 57 -12.44 -5.25 13.65
C ILE A 57 -13.40 -6.28 13.03
N PRO A 58 -14.09 -7.09 13.85
CA PRO A 58 -14.92 -8.21 13.37
C PRO A 58 -16.05 -7.80 12.42
N ASP A 59 -16.59 -6.60 12.58
CA ASP A 59 -17.70 -6.07 11.76
C ASP A 59 -17.21 -5.32 10.51
N TYR A 60 -15.89 -5.20 10.32
CA TYR A 60 -15.33 -4.68 9.09
C TYR A 60 -15.30 -5.80 8.05
N ASP A 61 -15.61 -5.47 6.79
CA ASP A 61 -15.61 -6.42 5.66
C ASP A 61 -14.39 -6.17 4.76
N PRO A 62 -13.17 -6.57 5.19
CA PRO A 62 -12.00 -6.46 4.34
C PRO A 62 -12.01 -7.58 3.28
N ASP A 63 -11.37 -7.28 2.17
CA ASP A 63 -11.07 -8.21 1.10
C ASP A 63 -9.54 -8.41 0.98
N PRO A 64 -8.93 -9.17 1.90
CA PRO A 64 -7.48 -9.41 1.87
C PRO A 64 -7.04 -10.35 0.74
N ASN A 65 -7.99 -10.94 -0.01
CA ASN A 65 -7.72 -11.89 -1.08
C ASN A 65 -7.66 -11.19 -2.46
N THR A 66 -8.24 -10.00 -2.59
CA THR A 66 -8.06 -9.18 -3.78
C THR A 66 -6.57 -8.85 -3.98
N GLN A 67 -6.08 -9.17 -5.17
CA GLN A 67 -4.72 -8.82 -5.56
C GLN A 67 -4.60 -7.31 -5.73
N VAL A 68 -3.57 -6.74 -5.11
CA VAL A 68 -3.19 -5.33 -5.25
C VAL A 68 -1.82 -5.26 -5.90
N MET A 69 -1.65 -4.38 -6.88
CA MET A 69 -0.37 -4.02 -7.45
C MET A 69 -0.17 -2.52 -7.21
N ALA A 70 0.87 -2.15 -6.46
CA ALA A 70 1.19 -0.75 -6.19
C ALA A 70 2.43 -0.33 -6.98
N VAL A 71 2.33 0.78 -7.72
CA VAL A 71 3.38 1.35 -8.56
C VAL A 71 3.48 2.85 -8.31
N GLY A 72 4.63 3.45 -8.62
CA GLY A 72 4.83 4.89 -8.55
C GLY A 72 6.10 5.27 -7.78
N ASP A 73 6.20 6.54 -7.43
CA ASP A 73 7.37 7.10 -6.76
C ASP A 73 7.16 7.13 -5.25
N PHE A 74 7.74 6.14 -4.59
CA PHE A 74 7.69 6.02 -3.14
C PHE A 74 8.74 6.91 -2.44
N ASN A 75 9.71 7.48 -3.16
CA ASN A 75 10.82 8.24 -2.58
C ASN A 75 11.50 7.57 -1.37
N VAL A 76 11.54 6.23 -1.35
CA VAL A 76 12.17 5.44 -0.29
C VAL A 76 13.33 4.65 -0.87
N ASN A 77 14.47 4.71 -0.22
CA ASN A 77 15.61 3.87 -0.57
C ASN A 77 15.45 2.49 0.07
N VAL A 78 14.95 1.52 -0.71
CA VAL A 78 14.72 0.14 -0.26
C VAL A 78 16.01 -0.60 0.10
N SER A 79 17.16 -0.18 -0.44
CA SER A 79 18.47 -0.77 -0.09
C SER A 79 18.96 -0.35 1.31
N GLN A 80 18.45 0.77 1.84
CA GLN A 80 18.86 1.30 3.14
C GLN A 80 17.90 0.94 4.28
N ASP A 81 16.63 0.64 3.98
CA ASP A 81 15.64 0.25 4.99
C ASP A 81 14.67 -0.84 4.49
N CYS A 82 14.91 -2.08 4.90
CA CYS A 82 14.07 -3.23 4.57
C CYS A 82 12.74 -3.26 5.34
N SER A 83 12.53 -2.40 6.34
CA SER A 83 11.36 -2.45 7.21
C SER A 83 10.07 -2.03 6.50
N LEU A 84 10.16 -1.17 5.49
CA LEU A 84 9.00 -0.79 4.67
C LEU A 84 8.61 -1.90 3.67
N PRO A 85 9.55 -2.48 2.87
CA PRO A 85 9.26 -3.68 2.08
C PRO A 85 8.70 -4.84 2.91
N GLY A 86 9.28 -5.11 4.09
CA GLY A 86 8.82 -6.17 4.99
C GLY A 86 7.38 -5.95 5.46
N PHE A 87 7.05 -4.72 5.84
CA PHE A 87 5.68 -4.34 6.22
C PHE A 87 4.68 -4.51 5.06
N LYS A 88 5.03 -4.02 3.86
CA LYS A 88 4.18 -4.13 2.66
C LYS A 88 3.90 -5.60 2.30
N LEU A 89 4.92 -6.46 2.40
CA LEU A 89 4.79 -7.88 2.14
C LEU A 89 3.93 -8.58 3.22
N SER A 90 4.19 -8.33 4.50
CA SER A 90 3.46 -9.01 5.58
C SER A 90 1.99 -8.63 5.61
N GLU A 91 1.69 -7.35 5.42
CA GLU A 91 0.34 -6.82 5.61
C GLU A 91 -0.54 -6.96 4.37
N PHE A 92 0.04 -6.67 3.20
CA PHE A 92 -0.70 -6.56 1.94
C PHE A 92 -0.25 -7.57 0.88
N ASN A 93 0.72 -8.45 1.20
CA ASN A 93 1.34 -9.36 0.23
C ASN A 93 1.95 -8.63 -0.99
N LEU A 94 2.43 -7.40 -0.78
CA LEU A 94 3.05 -6.58 -1.82
C LEU A 94 4.56 -6.80 -1.83
N SER A 95 5.03 -7.58 -2.81
CA SER A 95 6.46 -7.68 -3.13
C SER A 95 6.96 -6.37 -3.74
N CYS A 96 8.12 -5.88 -3.29
CA CYS A 96 8.72 -4.66 -3.80
C CYS A 96 9.75 -4.98 -4.89
N PHE A 97 9.67 -4.29 -6.02
CA PHE A 97 10.68 -4.31 -7.07
C PHE A 97 11.12 -2.88 -7.33
N GLU A 98 12.43 -2.65 -7.28
CA GLU A 98 13.01 -1.37 -7.66
C GLU A 98 13.29 -1.39 -9.16
N THR A 99 12.82 -0.37 -9.87
CA THR A 99 13.09 -0.19 -11.29
C THR A 99 14.16 0.88 -11.43
N SER A 100 15.24 0.53 -12.13
CA SER A 100 16.38 1.41 -12.47
C SER A 100 16.01 2.56 -13.40
#